data_AF-A0A9D1RQN9-F1
#
_entry.id   AF-A0A9D1RQN9-F1
#
_cell.length_a   1.000
_cell.length_b   1.000
_cell.length_c   1.000
_cell.angle_alpha   90.00
_cell.angle_beta   90.00
_cell.angle_gamma   90.00
#
_symmetry.space_group_name_H-M   'P 1'
#
loop_
_entity.id
_entity.type
_entity.pdbx_description
1 polymer ?
#
loop_
_entity_poly.entity_id
_entity_poly.type
_entity_poly.pdbx_seq_one_letter_code
_entity_poly.pdbx_strand_id
1 'polypeptide(L)'
;MSPSHRRAPSGRLPSRLSRSAVAAGLVTASVAGLCIGQSSAAPLVGDSKNIISSNREIADSEPVRPLASHAVLTNDPSVPIVVLGARLNEDCKPPEVLADRLDGAAELANIHRGNPIVVTGGATQPDCASEAKAMETGLRMRGVTNQIIVEEKSGSTLENVANTSDYIKGNGGVAVIVTSDPHYSRALTNFRDEDIEAVAYVKGEG
;
A
#
# COMPACT_ATOMS: atom_id res chain seq x y z
N MET A 1 -21.23 73.50 20.83
CA MET A 1 -21.59 73.08 22.21
C MET A 1 -20.58 72.04 22.68
N SER A 2 -19.82 72.35 23.73
CA SER A 2 -19.11 71.41 24.61
C SER A 2 -19.96 71.23 25.90
N PRO A 3 -19.64 70.39 26.92
CA PRO A 3 -18.43 69.58 27.20
C PRO A 3 -18.82 68.08 27.37
N SER A 4 -18.18 67.17 28.14
CA SER A 4 -17.03 67.17 29.07
C SER A 4 -16.40 65.79 29.24
N HIS A 5 -15.12 65.73 29.62
CA HIS A 5 -14.52 64.55 30.30
C HIS A 5 -15.25 64.20 31.61
N ARG A 6 -15.21 62.91 31.99
CA ARG A 6 -14.89 62.45 33.36
C ARG A 6 -14.53 60.95 33.43
N ARG A 7 -13.45 60.64 34.15
CA ARG A 7 -13.09 59.29 34.64
C ARG A 7 -13.88 58.96 35.92
N ALA A 8 -14.09 57.67 36.21
CA ALA A 8 -14.00 56.99 37.54
C ALA A 8 -14.90 55.73 37.59
N PRO A 9 -14.74 54.80 38.56
CA PRO A 9 -13.52 54.42 39.29
C PRO A 9 -13.27 52.89 39.32
N SER A 10 -12.09 52.49 39.78
CA SER A 10 -11.81 51.12 40.22
C SER A 10 -12.51 50.78 41.54
N GLY A 11 -13.39 49.76 41.54
CA GLY A 11 -14.01 49.20 42.74
C GLY A 11 -13.40 47.85 43.11
N ARG A 12 -12.82 47.74 44.32
CA ARG A 12 -12.45 46.46 44.95
C ARG A 12 -13.50 46.08 46.01
N LEU A 13 -13.34 44.85 46.53
CA LEU A 13 -13.93 44.27 47.75
C LEU A 13 -15.31 43.58 47.59
N PRO A 14 -15.66 42.61 48.47
CA PRO A 14 -14.83 41.95 49.50
C PRO A 14 -14.72 40.42 49.37
N SER A 15 -13.75 39.83 50.06
CA SER A 15 -13.79 38.44 50.52
C SER A 15 -14.58 38.32 51.83
N ARG A 16 -15.09 37.11 52.13
CA ARG A 16 -15.84 36.59 53.33
C ARG A 16 -17.15 35.92 52.87
N LEU A 17 -17.63 34.82 53.44
CA LEU A 17 -17.16 33.99 54.55
C LEU A 17 -17.57 32.53 54.35
N SER A 18 -16.67 31.64 54.78
CA SER A 18 -16.93 30.27 55.23
C SER A 18 -18.26 30.07 55.96
N ARG A 19 -18.96 28.96 55.67
CA ARG A 19 -19.72 28.21 56.67
C ARG A 19 -19.46 26.70 56.57
N SER A 20 -18.79 26.23 57.61
CA SER A 20 -18.68 24.88 58.17
C SER A 20 -19.42 23.71 57.50
N ALA A 21 -18.61 22.72 57.11
CA ALA A 21 -18.67 21.34 57.58
C ALA A 21 -20.04 20.70 57.90
N VAL A 22 -20.38 19.67 57.12
CA VAL A 22 -20.96 18.43 57.66
C VAL A 22 -20.05 17.29 57.21
N ALA A 23 -19.35 16.67 58.16
CA ALA A 23 -18.67 15.40 57.95
C ALA A 23 -19.62 14.28 58.39
N ALA A 24 -20.03 13.43 57.45
CA ALA A 24 -20.80 12.22 57.75
C ALA A 24 -20.62 11.18 56.63
N GLY A 25 -20.43 9.91 57.01
CA GLY A 25 -20.58 8.78 56.09
C GLY A 25 -19.37 8.46 55.22
N LEU A 26 -18.32 7.88 55.82
CA LEU A 26 -17.36 7.08 55.07
C LEU A 26 -18.07 5.78 54.61
N VAL A 27 -18.46 5.71 53.35
CA VAL A 27 -18.79 4.43 52.69
C VAL A 27 -17.87 4.29 51.49
N THR A 28 -16.75 3.60 51.71
CA THR A 28 -15.83 3.20 50.65
C THR A 28 -16.49 2.11 49.81
N ALA A 29 -17.29 2.53 48.82
CA ALA A 29 -17.66 1.68 47.72
C ALA A 29 -16.42 1.45 46.85
N SER A 30 -15.61 0.47 47.25
CA SER A 30 -14.51 -0.06 46.45
C SER A 30 -15.10 -0.72 45.21
N VAL A 31 -15.44 0.08 44.21
CA VAL A 31 -15.53 -0.41 42.84
C VAL A 31 -14.12 -0.83 42.49
N ALA A 32 -13.82 -2.10 42.72
CA ALA A 32 -12.77 -2.80 42.01
C ALA A 32 -13.19 -2.79 40.54
N GLY A 33 -12.92 -1.65 39.89
CA GLY A 33 -12.94 -1.53 38.46
C GLY A 33 -11.94 -2.56 37.99
N LEU A 34 -12.48 -3.70 37.54
CA LEU A 34 -11.68 -4.72 36.91
C LEU A 34 -11.03 -4.01 35.74
N CYS A 35 -9.75 -3.68 35.89
CA CYS A 35 -8.92 -3.27 34.78
C CYS A 35 -8.92 -4.46 33.85
N ILE A 36 -9.89 -4.48 32.92
CA ILE A 36 -9.80 -5.25 31.69
C ILE A 36 -8.44 -4.88 31.18
N GLY A 37 -7.51 -5.84 31.28
CA GLY A 37 -6.13 -5.58 30.96
C GLY A 37 -6.13 -4.93 29.59
N GLN A 38 -5.38 -3.84 29.44
CA GLN A 38 -4.96 -3.47 28.11
C GLN A 38 -4.09 -4.63 27.64
N SER A 39 -4.74 -5.64 27.05
CA SER A 39 -4.13 -6.42 26.00
C SER A 39 -3.74 -5.37 24.99
N SER A 40 -2.49 -4.94 25.11
CA SER A 40 -1.70 -4.56 23.96
C SER A 40 -1.91 -5.70 23.00
N ALA A 41 -2.80 -5.48 22.03
CA ALA A 41 -2.77 -6.22 20.79
C ALA A 41 -1.44 -5.81 20.16
N ALA A 42 -0.37 -6.51 20.59
CA ALA A 42 0.86 -6.57 19.84
C ALA A 42 0.43 -6.86 18.40
N PRO A 43 0.86 -6.06 17.42
CA PRO A 43 0.38 -6.22 16.06
C PRO A 43 0.50 -7.69 15.66
N LEU A 44 -0.52 -8.24 14.99
CA LEU A 44 -0.42 -9.55 14.36
C LEU A 44 0.49 -9.50 13.10
N VAL A 45 1.57 -8.73 13.20
CA VAL A 45 2.72 -8.73 12.30
C VAL A 45 3.58 -9.93 12.69
N GLY A 46 3.05 -11.12 12.41
CA GLY A 46 3.93 -12.18 11.95
C GLY A 46 4.49 -11.72 10.61
N ASP A 47 5.78 -11.96 10.36
CA ASP A 47 6.42 -11.62 9.07
C ASP A 47 5.51 -12.04 7.92
N SER A 48 5.08 -11.09 7.08
CA SER A 48 4.24 -11.43 5.93
C SER A 48 4.95 -12.43 5.01
N LYS A 49 6.29 -12.42 5.01
CA LYS A 49 7.15 -13.47 4.43
C LYS A 49 6.79 -14.87 4.91
N ASN A 50 6.72 -15.09 6.22
CA ASN A 50 6.46 -16.41 6.81
C ASN A 50 5.04 -16.92 6.53
N ILE A 51 4.06 -16.02 6.40
CA ILE A 51 2.66 -16.38 6.08
C ILE A 51 2.53 -16.80 4.61
N ILE A 52 3.16 -16.06 3.69
CA ILE A 52 3.18 -16.38 2.25
C ILE A 52 3.98 -17.68 2.02
N SER A 53 5.21 -17.76 2.54
CA SER A 53 6.12 -18.88 2.29
C SER A 53 5.59 -20.22 2.79
N SER A 54 4.93 -20.25 3.96
CA SER A 54 4.39 -21.48 4.56
C SER A 54 3.15 -22.02 3.84
N ASN A 55 2.45 -21.20 3.04
CA ASN A 55 1.17 -21.55 2.42
C ASN A 55 1.06 -21.12 0.95
N ARG A 56 2.18 -21.12 0.20
CA ARG A 56 2.22 -20.62 -1.19
C ARG A 56 1.14 -21.21 -2.10
N GLU A 57 0.88 -22.51 -2.03
CA GLU A 57 -0.19 -23.18 -2.82
C GLU A 57 -1.59 -22.60 -2.54
N ILE A 58 -1.88 -22.25 -1.29
CA ILE A 58 -3.15 -21.60 -0.91
C ILE A 58 -3.15 -20.15 -1.37
N ALA A 59 -2.04 -19.42 -1.16
CA ALA A 59 -1.91 -18.02 -1.54
C ALA A 59 -2.01 -17.77 -3.06
N ASP A 60 -1.57 -18.74 -3.86
CA ASP A 60 -1.57 -18.68 -5.33
C ASP A 60 -2.91 -19.10 -5.95
N SER A 61 -3.78 -19.76 -5.16
CA SER A 61 -5.09 -20.21 -5.62
C SER A 61 -6.00 -19.03 -6.01
N GLU A 62 -6.78 -19.22 -7.08
CA GLU A 62 -7.61 -18.17 -7.68
C GLU A 62 -8.50 -17.38 -6.70
N PRO A 63 -9.26 -17.99 -5.75
CA PRO A 63 -10.08 -17.22 -4.83
C PRO A 63 -9.29 -16.49 -3.74
N VAL A 64 -8.03 -16.87 -3.50
CA VAL A 64 -7.19 -16.31 -2.43
C VAL A 64 -6.23 -15.24 -2.95
N ARG A 65 -5.67 -15.40 -4.15
CA ARG A 65 -4.63 -14.51 -4.69
C ARG A 65 -4.99 -13.00 -4.68
N PRO A 66 -6.24 -12.55 -4.92
CA PRO A 66 -6.57 -11.13 -4.86
C PRO A 66 -6.61 -10.65 -3.41
N LEU A 67 -7.17 -11.45 -2.50
CA LEU A 67 -7.22 -11.18 -1.06
C LEU A 67 -5.82 -11.12 -0.46
N ALA A 68 -4.93 -12.06 -0.83
CA ALA A 68 -3.53 -12.07 -0.44
C ALA A 68 -2.81 -10.79 -0.91
N SER A 69 -3.00 -10.40 -2.18
CA SER A 69 -2.43 -9.18 -2.74
C SER A 69 -2.89 -7.92 -1.98
N HIS A 70 -4.19 -7.79 -1.67
CA HIS A 70 -4.66 -6.66 -0.86
C HIS A 70 -4.14 -6.71 0.59
N ALA A 71 -4.06 -7.89 1.21
CA ALA A 71 -3.57 -8.04 2.58
C ALA A 71 -2.08 -7.65 2.70
N VAL A 72 -1.24 -8.08 1.75
CA VAL A 72 0.19 -7.71 1.70
C VAL A 72 0.36 -6.19 1.63
N LEU A 73 -0.31 -5.53 0.68
CA LEU A 73 -0.20 -4.07 0.49
C LEU A 73 -0.79 -3.26 1.66
N THR A 74 -1.85 -3.77 2.30
CA THR A 74 -2.44 -3.15 3.50
C THR A 74 -1.49 -3.18 4.69
N ASN A 75 -0.74 -4.27 4.87
CA ASN A 75 0.13 -4.48 6.01
C ASN A 75 1.48 -3.75 5.88
N ASP A 76 1.97 -3.54 4.66
CA ASP A 76 3.25 -2.90 4.40
C ASP A 76 3.19 -1.93 3.20
N PRO A 77 3.25 -0.61 3.43
CA PRO A 77 3.22 0.40 2.37
C PRO A 77 4.54 0.50 1.57
N SER A 78 5.61 -0.18 1.98
CA SER A 78 6.86 -0.25 1.20
C SER A 78 6.82 -1.29 0.09
N VAL A 79 5.92 -2.28 0.18
CA VAL A 79 5.82 -3.38 -0.79
C VAL A 79 5.39 -2.83 -2.16
N PRO A 80 6.17 -3.08 -3.23
CA PRO A 80 5.82 -2.63 -4.57
C PRO A 80 4.73 -3.49 -5.24
N ILE A 81 3.93 -2.80 -6.04
CA ILE A 81 3.10 -3.38 -7.10
C ILE A 81 3.97 -3.45 -8.36
N VAL A 82 4.37 -4.64 -8.79
CA VAL A 82 5.24 -4.86 -9.96
C VAL A 82 4.39 -5.26 -11.16
N VAL A 83 4.32 -4.41 -12.18
CA VAL A 83 3.54 -4.66 -13.41
C VAL A 83 4.47 -5.20 -14.49
N LEU A 84 4.15 -6.39 -15.00
CA LEU A 84 4.93 -7.05 -16.05
C LEU A 84 4.47 -6.62 -17.45
N GLY A 85 5.43 -6.24 -18.28
CA GLY A 85 5.19 -5.86 -19.67
C GLY A 85 4.68 -6.99 -20.58
N ALA A 86 4.20 -6.59 -21.76
CA ALA A 86 3.88 -7.45 -22.88
C ALA A 86 4.08 -6.65 -24.18
N ARG A 87 4.44 -7.35 -25.26
CA ARG A 87 4.86 -6.73 -26.53
C ARG A 87 3.84 -5.73 -27.05
N LEU A 88 4.28 -4.50 -27.30
CA LEU A 88 3.44 -3.45 -27.87
C LEU A 88 2.97 -3.84 -29.29
N ASN A 89 1.81 -3.33 -29.69
CA ASN A 89 1.31 -3.45 -31.05
C ASN A 89 2.17 -2.63 -32.03
N GLU A 90 2.02 -2.88 -33.33
CA GLU A 90 2.72 -2.12 -34.39
C GLU A 90 2.36 -0.63 -34.42
N ASP A 91 1.21 -0.24 -33.84
CA ASP A 91 0.80 1.15 -33.66
C ASP A 91 1.25 1.76 -32.31
N CYS A 92 2.26 1.14 -31.68
CA CYS A 92 2.83 1.46 -30.38
C CYS A 92 1.85 1.44 -29.18
N LYS A 93 0.64 0.88 -29.33
CA LYS A 93 -0.31 0.76 -28.22
C LYS A 93 -0.09 -0.52 -27.39
N PRO A 94 -0.46 -0.50 -26.10
CA PRO A 94 -0.61 -1.71 -25.31
C PRO A 94 -1.57 -2.72 -25.98
N PRO A 95 -1.23 -4.02 -26.08
CA PRO A 95 -2.21 -5.06 -26.38
C PRO A 95 -3.23 -5.21 -25.23
N GLU A 96 -4.34 -5.91 -25.48
CA GLU A 96 -5.41 -6.14 -24.51
C GLU A 96 -4.90 -6.70 -23.17
N VAL A 97 -4.07 -7.76 -23.22
CA VAL A 97 -3.40 -8.33 -22.04
C VAL A 97 -2.58 -7.32 -21.22
N LEU A 98 -2.01 -6.29 -21.85
CA LEU A 98 -1.29 -5.22 -21.14
C LEU A 98 -2.25 -4.16 -20.61
N ALA A 99 -3.33 -3.86 -21.31
CA ALA A 99 -4.40 -2.99 -20.83
C ALA A 99 -5.07 -3.58 -19.57
N ASP A 100 -5.34 -4.89 -19.55
CA ASP A 100 -5.87 -5.60 -18.39
C ASP A 100 -4.93 -5.51 -17.18
N ARG A 101 -3.63 -5.75 -17.37
CA ARG A 101 -2.63 -5.56 -16.30
C ARG A 101 -2.59 -4.13 -15.78
N LEU A 102 -2.74 -3.14 -16.66
CA LEU A 102 -2.79 -1.73 -16.28
C LEU A 102 -4.08 -1.39 -15.51
N ASP A 103 -5.21 -2.04 -15.84
CA ASP A 103 -6.46 -1.94 -15.07
C ASP A 103 -6.31 -2.57 -13.68
N GLY A 104 -5.80 -3.80 -13.58
CA GLY A 104 -5.55 -4.47 -12.30
C GLY A 104 -4.54 -3.72 -11.40
N ALA A 105 -3.49 -3.14 -12.00
CA ALA A 105 -2.55 -2.29 -11.28
C ALA A 105 -3.20 -0.98 -10.78
N ALA A 106 -4.11 -0.39 -11.57
CA ALA A 106 -4.88 0.79 -11.14
C ALA A 106 -5.93 0.46 -10.08
N GLU A 107 -6.57 -0.72 -10.13
CA GLU A 107 -7.47 -1.22 -9.08
C GLU A 107 -6.75 -1.32 -7.73
N LEU A 108 -5.55 -1.91 -7.71
CA LEU A 108 -4.69 -1.94 -6.52
C LEU A 108 -4.26 -0.53 -6.07
N ALA A 109 -3.71 0.27 -6.98
CA ALA A 109 -3.15 1.59 -6.66
C ALA A 109 -4.18 2.60 -6.13
N ASN A 110 -5.43 2.52 -6.60
CA ASN A 110 -6.52 3.39 -6.14
C ASN A 110 -6.90 3.16 -4.67
N ILE A 111 -6.70 1.93 -4.17
CA ILE A 111 -6.89 1.57 -2.76
C ILE A 111 -5.59 1.84 -1.99
N HIS A 112 -4.47 1.34 -2.52
CA HIS A 112 -3.15 1.32 -1.90
C HIS A 112 -2.27 2.47 -2.41
N ARG A 113 -2.72 3.71 -2.19
CA ARG A 113 -2.07 4.94 -2.73
C ARG A 113 -0.66 5.21 -2.19
N GLY A 114 -0.26 4.56 -1.09
CA GLY A 114 1.06 4.69 -0.49
C GLY A 114 2.12 3.79 -1.14
N ASN A 115 1.70 2.66 -1.72
CA ASN A 115 2.61 1.65 -2.24
C ASN A 115 3.27 2.10 -3.55
N PRO A 116 4.59 1.89 -3.73
CA PRO A 116 5.25 2.19 -4.98
C PRO A 116 4.79 1.22 -6.08
N ILE A 117 4.87 1.66 -7.33
CA ILE A 117 4.63 0.82 -8.51
C ILE A 117 5.93 0.69 -9.28
N VAL A 118 6.30 -0.53 -9.65
CA VAL A 118 7.42 -0.81 -10.55
C VAL A 118 6.83 -1.27 -11.88
N VAL A 119 7.20 -0.62 -12.98
CA VAL A 119 6.84 -1.05 -14.34
C VAL A 119 8.11 -1.52 -15.04
N THR A 120 8.13 -2.77 -15.52
CA THR A 120 9.34 -3.43 -16.05
C THR A 120 9.09 -4.05 -17.43
N GLY A 121 9.94 -3.68 -18.38
CA GLY A 121 9.91 -4.15 -19.77
C GLY A 121 10.53 -3.12 -20.74
N GLY A 122 11.43 -3.59 -21.60
CA GLY A 122 12.20 -2.76 -22.53
C GLY A 122 11.50 -2.48 -23.85
N ALA A 123 12.29 -2.12 -24.87
CA ALA A 123 11.78 -1.83 -26.21
C ALA A 123 11.50 -3.12 -27.00
N THR A 124 10.26 -3.34 -27.41
CA THR A 124 9.82 -4.55 -28.15
C THR A 124 9.21 -4.28 -29.52
N GLN A 125 9.19 -3.02 -29.97
CA GLN A 125 8.84 -2.59 -31.32
C GLN A 125 9.75 -1.43 -31.77
N PRO A 126 10.10 -1.33 -33.07
CA PRO A 126 10.88 -0.21 -33.61
C PRO A 126 10.09 1.10 -33.49
N ASP A 127 10.81 2.21 -33.26
CA ASP A 127 10.29 3.58 -33.15
C ASP A 127 9.20 3.82 -32.07
N CYS A 128 8.84 2.79 -31.29
CA CYS A 128 7.97 2.88 -30.12
C CYS A 128 8.76 3.14 -28.82
N ALA A 129 8.05 3.55 -27.78
CA ALA A 129 8.58 3.60 -26.42
C ALA A 129 8.82 2.18 -25.86
N SER A 130 9.57 2.07 -24.76
CA SER A 130 9.64 0.84 -23.98
C SER A 130 8.27 0.43 -23.42
N GLU A 131 8.08 -0.86 -23.15
CA GLU A 131 6.88 -1.36 -22.48
C GLU A 131 6.67 -0.67 -21.13
N ALA A 132 7.73 -0.50 -20.34
CA ALA A 132 7.70 0.20 -19.07
C ALA A 132 7.26 1.67 -19.21
N LYS A 133 7.70 2.38 -20.25
CA LYS A 133 7.27 3.77 -20.49
C LYS A 133 5.84 3.87 -21.01
N ALA A 134 5.40 2.92 -21.82
CA ALA A 134 4.00 2.78 -22.21
C ALA A 134 3.12 2.45 -20.99
N MET A 135 3.59 1.59 -20.08
CA MET A 135 2.90 1.26 -18.83
C MET A 135 2.80 2.47 -17.88
N GLU A 136 3.88 3.24 -17.67
CA GLU A 136 3.82 4.48 -16.88
C GLU A 136 2.73 5.40 -17.43
N THR A 137 2.73 5.65 -18.74
CA THR A 137 1.74 6.49 -19.42
C THR A 137 0.32 5.92 -19.24
N GLY A 138 0.17 4.61 -19.40
CA GLY A 138 -1.09 3.88 -19.21
C GLY A 138 -1.67 3.97 -17.80
N LEU A 139 -0.82 3.96 -16.77
CA LEU A 139 -1.20 4.17 -15.36
C LEU A 139 -1.58 5.63 -15.09
N ARG A 140 -0.81 6.60 -15.60
CA ARG A 140 -1.14 8.02 -15.43
C ARG A 140 -2.48 8.38 -16.08
N MET A 141 -2.80 7.82 -17.25
CA MET A 141 -4.12 7.98 -17.87
C MET A 141 -5.28 7.39 -17.04
N ARG A 142 -5.00 6.37 -16.21
CA ARG A 142 -5.95 5.76 -15.26
C ARG A 142 -6.06 6.53 -13.92
N GLY A 143 -5.43 7.70 -13.82
CA GLY A 143 -5.46 8.53 -12.61
C GLY A 143 -4.53 8.07 -11.49
N VAL A 144 -3.60 7.13 -11.76
CA VAL A 144 -2.67 6.61 -10.76
C VAL A 144 -1.66 7.69 -10.35
N THR A 145 -1.71 8.09 -9.08
CA THR A 145 -0.84 9.14 -8.49
C THR A 145 0.38 8.59 -7.73
N ASN A 146 0.48 7.27 -7.55
CA ASN A 146 1.57 6.61 -6.84
C ASN A 146 2.95 6.96 -7.44
N GLN A 147 4.01 6.75 -6.65
CA GLN A 147 5.38 6.73 -7.18
C GLN A 147 5.49 5.60 -8.19
N ILE A 148 5.97 5.90 -9.40
CA ILE A 148 6.24 4.88 -10.44
C ILE A 148 7.74 4.84 -10.67
N ILE A 149 8.32 3.65 -10.55
CA ILE A 149 9.70 3.31 -10.89
C ILE A 149 9.65 2.63 -12.25
N VAL A 150 10.37 3.19 -13.23
CA VAL A 150 10.36 2.73 -14.63
C VAL A 150 11.66 1.98 -14.92
N GLU A 151 11.54 0.72 -15.32
CA GLU A 151 12.66 -0.17 -15.64
C GLU A 151 12.57 -0.59 -17.12
N GLU A 152 13.44 0.00 -17.96
CA GLU A 152 13.33 -0.04 -19.43
C GLU A 152 14.35 -0.96 -20.14
N LYS A 153 15.10 -1.78 -19.41
CA LYS A 153 16.22 -2.57 -19.96
C LYS A 153 15.87 -4.04 -20.22
N SER A 154 14.87 -4.58 -19.53
CA SER A 154 14.56 -6.01 -19.57
C SER A 154 13.91 -6.45 -20.89
N GLY A 155 14.49 -7.46 -21.56
CA GLY A 155 13.91 -8.11 -22.73
C GLY A 155 13.19 -9.43 -22.42
N SER A 156 13.21 -9.89 -21.17
CA SER A 156 12.72 -11.20 -20.76
C SER A 156 12.19 -11.21 -19.32
N THR A 157 11.35 -12.20 -18.98
CA THR A 157 10.82 -12.35 -17.60
C THR A 157 11.91 -12.60 -16.55
N LEU A 158 13.09 -13.10 -16.91
CA LEU A 158 14.21 -13.25 -15.97
C LEU A 158 14.92 -11.91 -15.74
N GLU A 159 15.15 -11.12 -16.79
CA GLU A 159 15.70 -9.78 -16.67
C GLU A 159 14.76 -8.84 -15.91
N ASN A 160 13.44 -8.96 -16.08
CA ASN A 160 12.46 -8.21 -15.30
C ASN A 160 12.68 -8.40 -13.79
N VAL A 161 12.93 -9.65 -13.36
CA VAL A 161 13.22 -9.94 -11.95
C VAL A 161 14.60 -9.40 -11.58
N ALA A 162 15.64 -9.72 -12.34
CA ALA A 162 17.01 -9.29 -12.03
C ALA A 162 17.14 -7.76 -11.89
N ASN A 163 16.60 -7.00 -12.85
CA ASN A 163 16.66 -5.53 -12.88
C ASN A 163 15.75 -4.85 -11.85
N THR A 164 14.78 -5.54 -11.26
CA THR A 164 13.93 -5.02 -10.18
C THR A 164 14.31 -5.57 -8.79
N SER A 165 15.14 -6.62 -8.74
CA SER A 165 15.43 -7.38 -7.52
C SER A 165 16.04 -6.54 -6.40
N ASP A 166 17.05 -5.72 -6.67
CA ASP A 166 17.68 -4.84 -5.69
C ASP A 166 16.68 -3.85 -5.07
N TYR A 167 15.77 -3.30 -5.88
CA TYR A 167 14.72 -2.39 -5.40
C TYR A 167 13.73 -3.14 -4.51
N ILE A 168 13.29 -4.33 -4.90
CA ILE A 168 12.33 -5.12 -4.11
C ILE A 168 12.97 -5.61 -2.81
N LYS A 169 14.21 -6.13 -2.85
CA LYS A 169 14.98 -6.59 -1.68
C LYS A 169 15.28 -5.43 -0.72
N GLY A 170 15.57 -4.23 -1.24
CA GLY A 170 15.71 -3.00 -0.45
C GLY A 170 14.42 -2.57 0.27
N ASN A 171 13.25 -2.88 -0.31
CA ASN A 171 11.92 -2.67 0.28
C ASN A 171 11.36 -3.96 0.90
N GLY A 172 12.20 -4.67 1.66
CA GLY A 172 11.78 -5.83 2.44
C GLY A 172 11.75 -7.16 1.70
N GLY A 173 11.89 -7.22 0.37
CA GLY A 173 11.96 -8.48 -0.39
C GLY A 173 10.60 -9.18 -0.56
N VAL A 174 9.52 -8.39 -0.61
CA VAL A 174 8.15 -8.86 -0.88
C VAL A 174 7.58 -8.04 -2.05
N ALA A 175 6.78 -8.63 -2.92
CA ALA A 175 6.15 -7.94 -4.06
C ALA A 175 4.74 -8.47 -4.39
N VAL A 176 3.87 -7.59 -4.89
CA VAL A 176 2.62 -7.98 -5.56
C VAL A 176 2.83 -7.89 -7.07
N ILE A 177 2.74 -9.01 -7.77
CA ILE A 177 3.03 -9.11 -9.21
C ILE A 177 1.71 -9.00 -10.00
N VAL A 178 1.57 -7.94 -10.80
CA VAL A 178 0.44 -7.75 -11.70
C VAL A 178 0.74 -8.35 -13.06
N THR A 179 -0.08 -9.31 -13.46
CA THR A 179 0.15 -10.20 -14.61
C THR A 179 -1.18 -10.78 -15.10
N SER A 180 -1.15 -11.72 -16.04
CA SER A 180 -2.32 -12.33 -16.67
C SER A 180 -2.24 -13.86 -16.60
N ASP A 181 -3.37 -14.54 -16.78
CA ASP A 181 -3.39 -15.99 -16.98
C ASP A 181 -2.88 -16.33 -18.40
N PRO A 182 -2.15 -17.44 -18.61
CA PRO A 182 -1.62 -18.39 -17.61
C PRO A 182 -0.25 -17.98 -17.03
N HIS A 183 0.26 -16.80 -17.40
CA HIS A 183 1.64 -16.36 -17.15
C HIS A 183 2.01 -16.11 -15.68
N TYR A 184 1.04 -15.94 -14.78
CA TYR A 184 1.29 -15.70 -13.36
C TYR A 184 2.18 -16.78 -12.71
N SER A 185 2.00 -18.04 -13.10
CA SER A 185 2.72 -19.19 -12.55
C SER A 185 4.23 -19.04 -12.72
N ARG A 186 4.68 -18.83 -13.97
CA ARG A 186 6.09 -18.57 -14.31
C ARG A 186 6.61 -17.29 -13.66
N ALA A 187 5.80 -16.24 -13.59
CA ALA A 187 6.20 -15.01 -12.93
C ALA A 187 6.52 -15.23 -11.44
N LEU A 188 5.62 -15.89 -10.70
CA LEU A 188 5.81 -16.20 -9.28
C LEU A 188 7.05 -17.07 -9.05
N THR A 189 7.27 -18.11 -9.86
CA THR A 189 8.49 -18.93 -9.79
C THR A 189 9.74 -18.06 -9.95
N ASN A 190 9.83 -17.26 -11.03
CA ASN A 190 11.02 -16.45 -11.29
C ASN A 190 11.35 -15.46 -10.16
N PHE A 191 10.36 -14.81 -9.54
CA PHE A 191 10.62 -13.93 -8.38
C PHE A 191 11.06 -14.71 -7.14
N ARG A 192 10.44 -15.87 -6.88
CA ARG A 192 10.73 -16.70 -5.70
C ARG A 192 12.09 -17.40 -5.79
N ASP A 193 12.54 -17.76 -6.98
CA ASP A 193 13.88 -18.30 -7.23
C ASP A 193 14.98 -17.25 -6.97
N GLU A 194 14.64 -15.96 -7.09
CA GLU A 194 15.47 -14.81 -6.72
C GLU A 194 15.27 -14.36 -5.26
N ASP A 195 14.73 -15.21 -4.39
CA ASP A 195 14.52 -14.94 -2.95
C ASP A 195 13.63 -13.71 -2.67
N ILE A 196 12.62 -13.50 -3.53
CA ILE A 196 11.56 -12.49 -3.37
C ILE A 196 10.23 -13.20 -3.09
N GLU A 197 9.60 -12.90 -1.96
CA GLU A 197 8.25 -13.39 -1.68
C GLU A 197 7.23 -12.66 -2.56
N ALA A 198 6.60 -13.41 -3.45
CA ALA A 198 5.67 -12.88 -4.44
C ALA A 198 4.26 -13.44 -4.27
N VAL A 199 3.25 -12.59 -4.44
CA VAL A 199 1.84 -12.96 -4.65
C VAL A 199 1.34 -12.33 -5.95
N ALA A 200 0.42 -12.99 -6.67
CA ALA A 200 -0.03 -12.54 -7.98
C ALA A 200 -1.40 -11.86 -7.92
N TYR A 201 -1.52 -10.68 -8.54
CA TYR A 201 -2.80 -10.10 -8.91
C TYR A 201 -3.01 -10.30 -10.40
N VAL A 202 -3.98 -11.15 -10.75
CA VAL A 202 -4.16 -11.61 -12.13
C VAL A 202 -5.35 -10.91 -12.77
N LYS A 203 -5.12 -10.33 -13.95
CA LYS A 203 -6.13 -9.66 -14.77
C LYS A 203 -5.88 -9.99 -16.24
N GLY A 204 -6.94 -10.38 -16.95
CA GLY A 204 -6.89 -10.77 -18.36
C GLY A 204 -6.32 -12.16 -18.62
N GLU A 205 -6.54 -12.62 -19.85
CA GLU A 205 -5.93 -13.82 -20.44
C GLU A 205 -4.94 -13.37 -21.53
N GLY A 206 -3.87 -14.15 -21.79
CA GLY A 206 -2.81 -13.80 -22.75
C GLY A 206 -2.01 -14.98 -23.30
#